data_AF-A0A965LJX3-F1
#
_entry.id   AF-A0A965LJX3-F1
#
_cell.length_a   1.000
_cell.length_b   1.000
_cell.length_c   1.000
_cell.angle_alpha   90.00
_cell.angle_beta   90.00
_cell.angle_gamma   90.00
#
_symmetry.space_group_name_H-M   'P 1'
#
loop_
_entity.id
_entity.type
_entity.pdbx_description
1 polymer ?
#
loop_
_entity_poly.entity_id
_entity_poly.type
_entity_poly.pdbx_seq_one_letter_code
_entity_poly.pdbx_strand_id
1 'polypeptide(L)'
;MVHRGRGMPVFIGTSYPKLDEKFRLILPAKFRDRLAGGVVLAKSQEHCVAIYTKAQFMAEAEQITKSAPIGTPEYRNLKRFYFGPTDDQTPDGQGRILITQDLR
;
A
#
# COMPACT_ATOMS: atom_id res chain seq x y z
N MET A 1 33.60 14.24 4.34
CA MET A 1 32.29 13.85 4.92
C MET A 1 31.45 13.26 3.78
N VAL A 2 31.45 11.93 3.64
CA VAL A 2 30.77 11.25 2.53
C VAL A 2 29.28 11.18 2.85
N HIS A 3 28.45 11.95 2.16
CA HIS A 3 27.01 11.71 2.13
C HIS A 3 26.79 10.38 1.39
N ARG A 4 26.67 9.29 2.16
CA ARG A 4 26.11 8.03 1.67
C ARG A 4 24.69 8.36 1.20
N GLY A 5 24.48 8.39 -0.12
CA GLY A 5 23.16 8.45 -0.71
C GLY A 5 22.31 7.34 -0.07
N ARG A 6 21.26 7.75 0.64
CA ARG A 6 20.28 6.84 1.21
C ARG A 6 19.57 6.18 0.02
N GLY A 7 20.07 5.03 -0.41
CA GLY A 7 19.48 4.27 -1.51
C GLY A 7 17.99 4.10 -1.22
N MET A 8 17.14 4.54 -2.14
CA MET A 8 15.70 4.41 -1.97
C MET A 8 15.38 2.93 -1.73
N PRO A 9 14.63 2.56 -0.70
CA PRO A 9 14.28 1.16 -0.48
C PRO A 9 13.42 0.69 -1.66
N VAL A 10 14.02 -0.03 -2.61
CA VAL A 10 13.31 -0.50 -3.82
C VAL A 10 12.72 -1.89 -3.57
N PHE A 11 11.43 -2.07 -3.85
CA PHE A 11 10.82 -3.41 -3.88
C PHE A 11 11.04 -4.01 -5.28
N ILE A 12 12.02 -4.90 -5.42
CA ILE A 12 12.36 -5.51 -6.72
C ILE A 12 12.28 -7.03 -6.64
N GLY A 13 11.68 -7.61 -7.68
CA GLY A 13 11.68 -9.02 -7.99
C GLY A 13 10.29 -9.61 -7.99
N THR A 14 10.19 -10.79 -8.59
CA THR A 14 8.92 -11.49 -8.81
C THR A 14 8.77 -12.64 -7.81
N SER A 15 7.55 -12.86 -7.35
CA SER A 15 7.18 -14.01 -6.52
C SER A 15 5.76 -14.44 -6.87
N TYR A 16 5.46 -15.73 -6.70
CA TYR A 16 4.15 -16.31 -7.01
C TYR A 16 3.49 -16.90 -5.75
N PRO A 17 3.21 -16.09 -4.71
CA PRO A 17 2.50 -16.56 -3.53
C PRO A 17 1.07 -16.95 -3.89
N LYS A 18 0.56 -18.02 -3.28
CA LYS A 18 -0.85 -18.39 -3.33
C LYS A 18 -1.60 -17.71 -2.19
N LEU A 19 -2.89 -17.44 -2.42
CA LEU A 19 -3.80 -17.09 -1.34
C LEU A 19 -4.16 -18.35 -0.55
N ASP A 20 -4.26 -18.21 0.77
CA ASP A 20 -4.83 -19.27 1.60
C ASP A 20 -6.38 -19.26 1.56
N GLU A 21 -7.00 -20.21 2.26
CA GLU A 21 -8.47 -20.37 2.34
C GLU A 21 -9.21 -19.15 2.90
N LYS A 22 -8.49 -18.26 3.60
CA LYS A 22 -9.04 -17.03 4.17
C LYS A 22 -8.68 -15.81 3.32
N PHE A 23 -8.26 -16.02 2.08
CA PHE A 23 -7.83 -14.97 1.15
C PHE A 23 -6.64 -14.15 1.66
N ARG A 24 -5.75 -14.77 2.44
CA ARG A 24 -4.53 -14.10 2.91
C ARG A 24 -3.37 -14.39 1.98
N LEU A 25 -2.61 -13.35 1.68
CA LEU A 25 -1.35 -13.39 0.96
C LEU A 25 -0.20 -13.45 1.95
N ILE A 26 0.70 -14.42 1.81
CA ILE A 26 1.97 -14.42 2.54
C ILE A 26 2.94 -13.47 1.83
N LEU A 27 3.40 -12.43 2.52
CA LEU A 27 4.41 -11.52 1.99
C LEU A 27 5.74 -12.26 1.78
N PRO A 28 6.45 -12.00 0.66
CA PRO A 28 7.78 -12.54 0.43
C PRO A 28 8.73 -12.19 1.57
N ALA A 29 9.48 -13.18 2.07
CA ALA A 29 10.31 -13.05 3.27
C ALA A 29 11.26 -11.83 3.21
N LYS A 30 11.89 -11.58 2.05
CA LYS A 30 12.79 -10.44 1.81
C LYS A 30 12.17 -9.04 1.98
N PHE A 31 10.84 -8.94 2.04
CA PHE A 31 10.13 -7.67 2.18
C PHE A 31 9.43 -7.52 3.53
N ARG A 32 9.35 -8.58 4.35
CA ARG A 32 8.57 -8.58 5.59
C ARG A 32 9.01 -7.47 6.54
N ASP A 33 10.31 -7.34 6.81
CA ASP A 33 10.84 -6.31 7.73
C ASP A 33 10.49 -4.89 7.29
N ARG A 34 10.49 -4.65 5.97
CA ARG A 34 10.17 -3.35 5.38
C ARG A 34 8.66 -3.03 5.40
N LEU A 35 7.83 -4.06 5.49
CA LEU A 35 6.36 -3.96 5.54
C LEU A 35 5.81 -4.14 6.97
N ALA A 36 6.66 -4.46 7.94
CA ALA A 36 6.26 -4.75 9.32
C ALA A 36 5.63 -3.55 10.04
N GLY A 37 5.99 -2.31 9.64
CA GLY A 37 5.40 -1.08 10.18
C GLY A 37 3.98 -0.78 9.71
N GLY A 38 3.35 -1.71 8.99
CA GLY A 38 2.01 -1.57 8.43
C GLY A 38 2.02 -1.30 6.93
N VAL A 39 0.92 -1.71 6.30
CA VAL A 39 0.70 -1.62 4.86
C VAL A 39 -0.63 -0.96 4.56
N VAL A 40 -0.72 -0.36 3.38
CA VAL A 40 -1.98 0.02 2.77
C VAL A 40 -2.11 -0.71 1.46
N LEU A 41 -3.20 -1.46 1.30
CA LEU A 41 -3.56 -2.10 0.06
C LEU A 41 -4.49 -1.16 -0.70
N ALA A 42 -4.31 -1.05 -2.02
CA ALA A 42 -5.15 -0.20 -2.86
C ALA A 42 -5.43 -0.85 -4.20
N LYS A 43 -6.62 -0.63 -4.76
CA LYS A 43 -6.87 -0.94 -6.17
C LYS A 43 -5.95 -0.08 -7.05
N SER A 44 -5.29 -0.73 -7.99
CA SER A 44 -4.40 -0.12 -8.97
C SER A 44 -4.93 -0.36 -10.38
N GLN A 45 -4.18 0.12 -11.37
CA GLN A 45 -4.47 -0.10 -12.78
C GLN A 45 -4.41 -1.60 -13.13
N GLU A 46 -4.98 -1.98 -14.28
CA GLU A 46 -4.87 -3.35 -14.82
C GLU A 46 -5.37 -4.45 -13.85
N HIS A 47 -6.45 -4.18 -13.09
CA HIS A 47 -7.06 -5.14 -12.15
C HIS A 47 -6.08 -5.70 -11.10
N CYS A 48 -5.10 -4.90 -10.69
CA CYS A 48 -4.11 -5.28 -9.70
C CYS A 48 -4.35 -4.62 -8.34
N VAL A 49 -3.84 -5.25 -7.28
CA VAL A 49 -3.76 -4.68 -5.93
C VAL A 49 -2.34 -4.22 -5.68
N ALA A 50 -2.16 -2.94 -5.39
CA ALA A 50 -0.89 -2.38 -4.95
C ALA A 50 -0.77 -2.47 -3.43
N ILE A 51 0.45 -2.70 -2.94
CA ILE A 51 0.78 -2.72 -1.52
C ILE A 51 1.83 -1.64 -1.27
N TYR A 52 1.47 -0.68 -0.42
CA TYR A 52 2.34 0.41 -0.01
C TYR A 52 2.79 0.19 1.44
N THR A 53 3.98 0.70 1.78
CA THR A 53 4.23 0.99 3.20
C THR A 53 3.26 2.07 3.66
N LYS A 54 2.79 1.99 4.91
CA LYS A 54 1.90 3.01 5.47
C LYS A 54 2.50 4.42 5.35
N ALA A 55 3.80 4.57 5.61
CA ALA A 55 4.50 5.85 5.51
C ALA A 55 4.46 6.43 4.08
N GLN A 56 4.73 5.61 3.05
CA GLN A 56 4.69 6.06 1.67
C GLN A 56 3.27 6.46 1.25
N PHE A 57 2.28 5.63 1.58
CA PHE A 57 0.89 5.92 1.25
C PHE A 57 0.42 7.24 1.86
N MET A 58 0.77 7.50 3.12
CA MET A 58 0.42 8.75 3.80
C MET A 58 1.10 9.97 3.15
N ALA A 59 2.35 9.83 2.70
CA ALA A 59 3.04 10.89 1.96
C ALA A 59 2.35 11.19 0.62
N GLU A 60 1.97 10.16 -0.15
CA GLU A 60 1.23 10.33 -1.41
C GLU A 60 -0.17 10.94 -1.17
N ALA A 61 -0.86 10.46 -0.14
CA ALA A 61 -2.17 10.97 0.27
C ALA A 61 -2.12 12.47 0.62
N GLU A 62 -1.08 12.90 1.33
CA GLU A 62 -0.87 14.30 1.68
C GLU A 62 -0.67 15.17 0.42
N GLN A 63 0.09 14.70 -0.56
CA GLN A 63 0.27 15.44 -1.82
C GLN A 63 -1.03 15.56 -2.61
N ILE A 64 -1.79 14.48 -2.72
CA ILE A 64 -3.08 14.46 -3.43
C ILE A 64 -4.07 15.40 -2.75
N THR A 65 -4.17 15.35 -1.42
CA THR A 65 -5.11 16.21 -0.66
C THR A 65 -4.76 17.70 -0.74
N LYS A 66 -3.48 18.05 -0.93
CA LYS A 66 -3.05 19.43 -1.19
C LYS A 66 -3.38 19.94 -2.59
N SER A 67 -3.74 19.06 -3.53
CA SER A 67 -4.05 19.46 -4.92
C SER A 67 -5.42 20.11 -5.11
N ALA A 68 -6.29 20.06 -4.10
CA ALA A 68 -7.61 20.68 -4.13
C ALA A 68 -7.98 21.28 -2.75
N PRO A 69 -8.70 22.42 -2.69
CA PRO A 69 -9.15 22.98 -1.42
C PRO A 69 -10.12 22.06 -0.68
N ILE A 70 -9.94 21.93 0.64
CA ILE A 70 -10.83 21.12 1.48
C ILE A 70 -12.27 21.62 1.36
N GLY A 71 -13.21 20.70 1.18
CA GLY A 71 -14.64 21.00 1.12
C GLY A 71 -15.21 21.19 -0.29
N THR A 72 -14.37 21.26 -1.33
CA THR A 72 -14.85 21.34 -2.71
C THR A 72 -15.33 19.99 -3.25
N PRO A 73 -16.17 19.96 -4.30
CA PRO A 73 -16.52 18.73 -5.01
C PRO A 73 -15.29 17.96 -5.51
N GLU A 74 -14.27 18.67 -6.02
CA GLU A 74 -13.03 18.08 -6.52
C GLU A 74 -12.27 17.36 -5.41
N TYR A 75 -12.16 17.98 -4.23
CA TYR A 75 -11.54 17.35 -3.05
C TYR A 75 -12.27 16.06 -2.64
N ARG A 76 -13.61 16.07 -2.64
CA ARG A 76 -14.40 14.86 -2.34
C ARG A 76 -14.21 13.77 -3.39
N ASN A 77 -14.12 14.14 -4.67
CA ASN A 77 -13.91 13.21 -5.77
C ASN A 77 -12.52 12.57 -5.68
N LEU A 78 -11.47 13.37 -5.47
CA LEU A 78 -10.10 12.88 -5.23
C LEU A 78 -10.07 11.93 -4.05
N LYS A 79 -10.68 12.32 -2.92
CA LYS A 79 -10.70 11.50 -1.72
C LYS A 79 -11.37 10.15 -1.97
N ARG A 80 -12.53 10.15 -2.63
CA ARG A 80 -13.28 8.92 -2.96
C ARG A 80 -12.51 8.03 -3.92
N PHE A 81 -11.91 8.59 -4.97
CA PHE A 81 -11.23 7.82 -5.99
C PHE A 81 -9.91 7.21 -5.48
N TYR A 82 -9.08 7.99 -4.78
CA TYR A 82 -7.77 7.54 -4.34
C TYR A 82 -7.80 6.76 -3.02
N PHE A 83 -8.66 7.12 -2.07
CA PHE A 83 -8.68 6.49 -0.74
C PHE A 83 -9.88 5.57 -0.52
N GLY A 84 -10.93 5.67 -1.34
CA GLY A 84 -12.10 4.80 -1.24
C GLY A 84 -11.75 3.32 -1.35
N PRO A 85 -11.00 2.87 -2.37
CA PRO A 85 -10.68 1.46 -2.56
C PRO A 85 -9.37 1.08 -1.86
N THR A 86 -9.22 1.43 -0.58
CA THR A 86 -7.99 1.17 0.19
C THR A 86 -8.26 0.51 1.54
N ASP A 87 -7.30 -0.30 1.99
CA ASP A 87 -7.39 -1.10 3.22
C ASP A 87 -6.07 -1.04 4.00
N ASP A 88 -6.12 -0.52 5.23
CA ASP A 88 -4.98 -0.42 6.16
C ASP A 88 -4.85 -1.71 6.96
N GLN A 89 -3.67 -2.32 6.93
CA GLN A 89 -3.41 -3.55 7.66
C GLN A 89 -2.03 -3.58 8.28
N THR A 90 -1.88 -4.35 9.35
CA THR A 90 -0.57 -4.76 9.86
C THR A 90 -0.38 -6.25 9.55
N PRO A 91 0.72 -6.65 8.88
CA PRO A 91 0.98 -8.06 8.65
C PRO A 91 1.00 -8.84 9.97
N ASP A 92 0.44 -10.06 9.98
CA ASP A 92 0.47 -10.90 11.18
C ASP A 92 1.89 -11.44 11.47
N GLY A 93 2.05 -12.22 12.54
CA GLY A 93 3.35 -12.79 12.93
C GLY A 93 4.00 -13.70 11.87
N GLN A 94 3.25 -14.15 10.85
CA GLN A 94 3.77 -14.93 9.72
C GLN A 94 4.04 -14.06 8.48
N GLY A 95 3.78 -12.75 8.56
CA GLY A 95 3.85 -11.82 7.46
C GLY A 95 2.68 -11.94 6.48
N ARG A 96 1.49 -12.37 6.95
CA ARG A 96 0.30 -12.46 6.11
C ARG A 96 -0.52 -11.17 6.15
N ILE A 97 -1.13 -10.85 5.02
CA ILE A 97 -2.13 -9.77 4.87
C ILE A 97 -3.40 -10.34 4.23
N LEU A 98 -4.56 -9.78 4.54
CA LEU A 98 -5.84 -10.16 3.96
C LEU A 98 -6.08 -9.39 2.67
N ILE A 99 -6.47 -10.06 1.58
CA ILE A 99 -7.01 -9.36 0.41
C ILE A 99 -8.52 -9.30 0.59
N THR A 100 -9.07 -8.14 0.95
CA THR A 100 -10.52 -7.97 1.21
C THR A 100 -11.36 -8.08 -0.06
N GLN A 101 -12.66 -8.30 0.10
CA GLN A 101 -13.57 -8.46 -1.04
C GLN A 101 -13.59 -7.22 -1.95
N ASP A 102 -13.50 -6.03 -1.37
CA ASP A 102 -13.48 -4.77 -2.13
C ASP A 102 -12.20 -4.58 -2.94
N LEU A 103 -11.14 -5.35 -2.67
CA LEU A 103 -9.87 -5.34 -3.41
C LEU A 103 -9.73 -6.51 -4.40
N ARG A 104 -10.69 -7.44 -4.41
CA ARG A 104 -10.80 -8.49 -5.43
C ARG A 104 -11.75 -8.05 -6.55
#